data_AF-A0A8S4GBH8-F1
#
_entry.id   AF-A0A8S4GBH8-F1
#
_cell.length_a   1.000
_cell.length_b   1.000
_cell.length_c   1.000
_cell.angle_alpha   90.00
_cell.angle_beta   90.00
_cell.angle_gamma   90.00
#
_symmetry.space_group_name_H-M   'P 1'
#
loop_
_entity.id
_entity.type
_entity.pdbx_description
1 polymer ?
#
loop_
_entity_poly.entity_id
_entity_poly.type
_entity_poly.pdbx_seq_one_letter_code
_entity_poly.pdbx_strand_id
1 'polypeptide(L)'
;MSKRSSFFIPEEESDTDEVKTINVDVKKLLHDITIEMRKTIKEELETFQDSLEFIGEQVSRIEETIKNQNTKIKHLENKNMELSNQNKNLELRLSAMEQRQQETDQKLLSNVLEVAGIPSTPDENVKDLVQSVASKLNTDTKDVREIRRITARTEKSSYIIVEMNTKTSRDKWLQEAKSRTIQVKDITTTTPPESASARVYVREALTYSMKALLYNAKQKLRGSYQFVWCKSGKIFAKKDENTKPIPIYCLQDLDNLVK
;
A
#
# COMPACT_ATOMS: atom_id res chain seq x y z
N MET A 1 -46.43 -117.73 57.96
CA MET A 1 -45.09 -117.80 57.31
C MET A 1 -44.93 -116.59 56.40
N SER A 2 -43.77 -115.91 56.47
CA SER A 2 -43.05 -115.13 55.43
C SER A 2 -43.85 -114.28 54.42
N LYS A 3 -43.49 -113.04 54.05
CA LYS A 3 -42.29 -112.21 54.29
C LYS A 3 -42.60 -110.78 53.78
N ARG A 4 -42.14 -109.78 54.54
CA ARG A 4 -41.66 -108.41 54.18
C ARG A 4 -42.09 -107.76 52.84
N SER A 5 -42.57 -106.51 52.94
CA SER A 5 -41.82 -105.36 52.40
C SER A 5 -42.20 -104.05 53.10
N SER A 6 -41.16 -103.31 53.45
CA SER A 6 -41.08 -102.08 54.21
C SER A 6 -41.17 -100.82 53.34
N PHE A 7 -41.96 -99.82 53.75
CA PHE A 7 -41.54 -98.41 53.67
C PHE A 7 -42.40 -97.56 54.61
N PHE A 8 -41.76 -96.95 55.60
CA PHE A 8 -42.30 -95.93 56.51
C PHE A 8 -41.15 -94.95 56.72
N ILE A 9 -41.41 -93.64 56.59
CA ILE A 9 -40.65 -92.43 56.97
C ILE A 9 -41.16 -91.27 56.08
N PRO A 10 -41.31 -90.00 56.56
CA PRO A 10 -41.08 -89.47 57.92
C PRO A 10 -42.30 -88.78 58.56
N GLU A 11 -42.26 -88.75 59.89
CA GLU A 11 -42.80 -87.66 60.71
C GLU A 11 -42.04 -86.36 60.42
N GLU A 12 -42.75 -85.25 60.25
CA GLU A 12 -42.27 -83.95 60.70
C GLU A 12 -43.27 -83.43 61.74
N GLU A 13 -42.88 -83.58 63.01
CA GLU A 13 -43.35 -82.71 64.08
C GLU A 13 -42.90 -81.28 63.79
N SER A 14 -43.80 -80.33 64.11
CA SER A 14 -43.48 -79.03 64.70
C SER A 14 -42.33 -78.25 64.06
N ASP A 15 -42.66 -77.20 63.32
CA ASP A 15 -42.36 -75.88 63.86
C ASP A 15 -43.34 -74.83 63.34
N THR A 16 -44.09 -74.30 64.31
CA THR A 16 -44.77 -73.03 64.26
C THR A 16 -43.74 -71.92 64.07
N ASP A 17 -43.30 -71.69 62.83
CA ASP A 17 -42.85 -70.36 62.46
C ASP A 17 -44.09 -69.59 61.98
N GLU A 18 -44.66 -68.86 62.94
CA GLU A 18 -45.47 -67.69 62.66
C GLU A 18 -44.71 -66.85 61.62
N VAL A 19 -45.05 -67.03 60.34
CA VAL A 19 -44.88 -65.97 59.36
C VAL A 19 -45.76 -64.86 59.90
N LYS A 20 -45.15 -63.98 60.70
CA LYS A 20 -45.68 -62.67 61.03
C LYS A 20 -45.88 -62.02 59.68
N THR A 21 -47.06 -62.22 59.10
CA THR A 21 -47.64 -61.35 58.09
C THR A 21 -47.64 -60.00 58.75
N ILE A 22 -46.56 -59.25 58.49
CA ILE A 22 -46.55 -57.81 58.65
C ILE A 22 -47.68 -57.40 57.71
N ASN A 23 -48.86 -57.20 58.30
CA ASN A 23 -50.02 -56.67 57.61
C ASN A 23 -49.67 -55.21 57.34
N VAL A 24 -48.77 -55.01 56.37
CA VAL A 24 -48.46 -53.72 55.81
C VAL A 24 -49.76 -53.30 55.19
N ASP A 25 -50.43 -52.35 55.83
CA ASP A 25 -51.65 -51.77 55.30
C ASP A 25 -51.27 -51.09 53.98
N VAL A 26 -51.43 -51.83 52.87
CA VAL A 26 -51.03 -51.41 51.53
C VAL A 26 -51.73 -50.10 51.15
N LYS A 27 -52.93 -49.85 51.70
CA LYS A 27 -53.64 -48.58 51.56
C LYS A 27 -52.91 -47.44 52.26
N LYS A 28 -52.41 -47.68 53.48
CA LYS A 28 -51.63 -46.71 54.25
C LYS A 28 -50.27 -46.45 53.60
N LEU A 29 -49.59 -47.49 53.13
CA LEU A 29 -48.32 -47.38 52.40
C LEU A 29 -48.49 -46.60 51.09
N LEU A 30 -49.52 -46.88 50.29
CA LEU A 30 -49.85 -46.12 49.07
C LEU A 30 -50.20 -44.67 49.38
N HIS A 31 -50.88 -44.41 50.50
CA HIS A 31 -51.19 -43.06 50.95
C HIS A 31 -49.93 -42.29 51.34
N ASP A 32 -49.04 -42.91 52.12
CA ASP A 32 -47.76 -42.33 52.54
C ASP A 32 -46.83 -42.07 51.33
N ILE A 33 -46.76 -43.00 50.37
CA ILE A 33 -46.05 -42.81 49.09
C ILE A 33 -46.65 -41.66 48.29
N THR A 34 -47.99 -41.52 48.26
CA THR A 34 -48.65 -40.41 47.55
C THR A 34 -48.35 -39.07 48.20
N ILE A 35 -48.28 -39.02 49.54
CA ILE A 35 -47.91 -37.82 50.30
C ILE A 35 -46.45 -37.45 50.03
N GLU A 36 -45.52 -38.40 50.15
CA GLU A 36 -44.11 -38.17 49.83
C GLU A 36 -43.91 -37.74 48.37
N MET A 37 -44.52 -38.44 47.40
CA MET A 37 -44.43 -38.07 45.99
C MET A 37 -44.96 -36.66 45.73
N ARG A 38 -46.08 -36.27 46.34
CA ARG A 38 -46.57 -34.87 46.22
C ARG A 38 -45.58 -33.88 46.80
N LYS A 39 -44.96 -34.21 47.94
CA LYS A 39 -43.99 -33.35 48.59
C LYS A 39 -42.75 -33.17 47.71
N THR A 40 -42.15 -34.26 47.23
CA THR A 40 -40.99 -34.23 46.33
C THR A 40 -41.29 -33.51 45.02
N ILE A 41 -42.43 -33.79 44.38
CA ILE A 41 -42.84 -33.09 43.15
C ILE A 41 -43.01 -31.59 43.38
N LYS A 42 -43.57 -31.19 44.54
CA LYS A 42 -43.72 -29.79 44.88
C LYS A 42 -42.36 -29.11 45.09
N GLU A 43 -41.46 -29.75 45.81
CA GLU A 43 -40.08 -29.24 46.02
C GLU A 43 -39.33 -29.11 44.69
N GLU A 44 -39.41 -30.11 43.80
CA GLU A 44 -38.80 -30.06 42.45
C GLU A 44 -39.46 -29.00 41.53
N LEU A 45 -40.76 -28.76 41.67
CA LEU A 45 -41.45 -27.69 40.94
C LEU A 45 -41.03 -26.30 41.43
N GLU A 46 -40.84 -26.14 42.74
CA GLU A 46 -40.33 -24.89 43.32
C GLU A 46 -38.89 -24.61 42.85
N THR A 47 -37.98 -25.60 42.91
CA THR A 47 -36.60 -25.44 42.40
C THR A 47 -36.54 -25.22 40.89
N PHE A 48 -37.42 -25.85 40.12
CA PHE A 48 -37.54 -25.63 38.69
C PHE A 48 -38.06 -24.22 38.37
N GLN A 49 -39.02 -23.72 39.16
CA GLN A 49 -39.54 -22.37 39.02
C GLN A 49 -38.45 -21.32 39.30
N ASP A 50 -37.65 -21.52 40.36
CA ASP A 50 -36.50 -20.66 40.67
C ASP A 50 -35.46 -20.67 39.53
N SER A 51 -35.21 -21.86 38.94
CA SER A 51 -34.29 -22.01 37.81
C SER A 51 -34.80 -21.30 36.55
N LEU A 52 -36.11 -21.35 36.28
CA LEU A 52 -36.73 -20.62 35.18
C LEU A 52 -36.64 -19.11 35.37
N GLU A 53 -36.87 -18.62 36.58
CA GLU A 53 -36.74 -17.20 36.91
C GLU A 53 -35.30 -16.71 36.71
N PHE A 54 -34.32 -17.47 37.21
CA PHE A 54 -32.90 -17.19 36.98
C PHE A 54 -32.53 -17.18 35.48
N ILE A 55 -33.02 -18.15 34.70
CA ILE A 55 -32.80 -18.17 33.25
C ILE A 55 -33.44 -16.94 32.59
N GLY A 56 -34.65 -16.55 32.99
CA GLY A 56 -35.33 -15.35 32.49
C GLY A 56 -34.53 -14.07 32.73
N GLU A 57 -33.95 -13.92 33.93
CA GLU A 57 -33.03 -12.81 34.22
C GLU A 57 -31.78 -12.84 33.34
N GLN A 58 -31.16 -14.01 33.16
CA GLN A 58 -29.95 -14.16 32.34
C GLN A 58 -30.22 -13.86 30.87
N VAL A 59 -31.36 -14.30 30.33
CA VAL A 59 -31.82 -13.96 28.97
C VAL A 59 -31.99 -12.45 28.83
N SER A 60 -32.65 -11.80 29.79
CA SER A 60 -32.84 -10.35 29.79
C SER A 60 -31.51 -9.59 29.79
N ARG A 61 -30.53 -10.03 30.59
CA ARG A 61 -29.16 -9.44 30.60
C ARG A 61 -28.43 -9.65 29.28
N ILE A 62 -28.59 -10.81 28.65
CA ILE A 62 -28.02 -11.11 27.33
C ILE A 62 -28.64 -10.21 26.26
N GLU A 63 -29.96 -10.03 26.27
CA GLU A 63 -30.66 -9.14 25.33
C GLU A 63 -30.16 -7.69 25.45
N GLU A 64 -30.00 -7.20 26.68
CA GLU A 64 -29.45 -5.87 26.93
C GLU A 64 -28.00 -5.75 26.44
N THR A 65 -27.18 -6.77 26.71
CA THR A 65 -25.78 -6.82 26.25
C THR A 65 -25.70 -6.82 24.72
N ILE A 66 -26.52 -7.63 24.05
CA ILE A 66 -26.59 -7.69 22.57
C ILE A 66 -27.02 -6.33 22.01
N LYS A 67 -28.02 -5.67 22.62
CA LYS A 67 -28.45 -4.34 22.21
C LYS A 67 -27.31 -3.33 22.34
N ASN A 68 -26.58 -3.34 23.45
CA ASN A 68 -25.44 -2.47 23.71
C ASN A 68 -24.24 -2.76 22.78
N GLN A 69 -24.04 -4.03 22.40
CA GLN A 69 -23.02 -4.41 21.42
C GLN A 69 -23.41 -3.96 20.02
N ASN A 70 -24.67 -4.14 19.61
CA ASN A 70 -25.17 -3.70 18.31
C ASN A 70 -25.05 -2.19 18.13
N THR A 71 -25.30 -1.39 19.17
CA THR A 71 -25.09 0.06 19.10
C THR A 71 -23.61 0.42 18.94
N LYS A 72 -22.72 -0.25 19.69
CA LYS A 72 -21.26 -0.07 19.56
C LYS A 72 -20.75 -0.47 18.18
N ILE A 73 -21.22 -1.60 17.63
CA ILE A 73 -20.85 -2.08 16.29
C ILE A 73 -21.24 -1.04 15.25
N LYS A 74 -22.50 -0.57 15.26
CA LYS A 74 -22.95 0.49 14.34
C LYS A 74 -22.11 1.76 14.45
N HIS A 75 -21.76 2.17 15.67
CA HIS A 75 -20.89 3.33 15.87
C HIS A 75 -19.49 3.13 15.29
N LEU A 76 -18.90 1.95 15.51
CA LEU A 76 -17.59 1.59 14.97
C LEU A 76 -17.59 1.50 13.44
N GLU A 77 -18.63 0.91 12.85
CA GLU A 77 -18.80 0.83 11.38
C GLU A 77 -18.87 2.23 10.77
N ASN A 78 -19.69 3.13 11.36
CA ASN A 78 -19.80 4.50 10.91
C ASN A 78 -18.46 5.25 11.03
N LYS A 79 -17.76 5.11 12.16
CA LYS A 79 -16.46 5.73 12.37
C LYS A 79 -15.39 5.19 11.42
N ASN A 80 -15.41 3.89 11.13
CA ASN A 80 -14.47 3.29 10.18
C ASN A 80 -14.71 3.80 8.76
N MET A 81 -15.96 3.93 8.34
CA MET A 81 -16.33 4.53 7.06
C MET A 81 -15.90 6.00 6.98
N GLU A 82 -16.10 6.78 8.05
CA GLU A 82 -15.63 8.16 8.12
C GLU A 82 -14.10 8.26 8.01
N LEU A 83 -13.36 7.46 8.79
CA LEU A 83 -11.91 7.41 8.75
C LEU A 83 -11.38 6.98 7.38
N SER A 84 -12.02 5.99 6.74
CA SER A 84 -11.66 5.56 5.38
C SER A 84 -11.83 6.69 4.36
N ASN A 85 -12.93 7.44 4.45
CA ASN A 85 -13.19 8.59 3.58
C ASN A 85 -12.21 9.73 3.83
N GLN A 86 -11.89 10.02 5.09
CA GLN A 86 -10.88 11.01 5.47
C GLN A 86 -9.51 10.62 4.94
N ASN A 87 -9.12 9.35 5.07
CA ASN A 87 -7.83 8.87 4.59
C ASN A 87 -7.71 9.01 3.06
N LYS A 88 -8.72 8.59 2.29
CA LYS A 88 -8.77 8.81 0.84
C LYS A 88 -8.66 10.29 0.47
N ASN A 89 -9.34 11.17 1.22
CA ASN A 89 -9.26 12.61 0.99
C ASN A 89 -7.84 13.15 1.26
N LEU A 90 -7.20 12.71 2.34
CA LEU A 90 -5.83 13.07 2.68
C LEU A 90 -4.84 12.58 1.64
N GLU A 91 -4.95 11.33 1.18
CA GLU A 91 -4.11 10.78 0.10
C GLU A 91 -4.22 11.61 -1.19
N LEU A 92 -5.44 11.98 -1.59
CA LEU A 92 -5.66 12.85 -2.76
C LEU A 92 -5.03 14.23 -2.58
N ARG A 93 -5.18 14.84 -1.39
CA ARG A 93 -4.58 16.14 -1.08
C ARG A 93 -3.06 16.08 -1.06
N LEU A 94 -2.49 15.02 -0.47
CA LEU A 94 -1.05 14.79 -0.43
C LEU A 94 -0.49 14.69 -1.85
N SER A 95 -1.09 13.83 -2.68
CA SER A 95 -0.69 13.66 -4.08
C SER A 95 -0.75 14.98 -4.87
N ALA A 96 -1.83 15.75 -4.70
CA ALA A 96 -1.94 17.07 -5.33
C ALA A 96 -0.88 18.06 -4.83
N MET A 97 -0.53 18.01 -3.54
CA MET A 97 0.50 18.86 -2.95
C MET A 97 1.90 18.49 -3.46
N GLU A 98 2.22 17.21 -3.50
CA GLU A 98 3.47 16.69 -4.06
C GLU A 98 3.64 17.09 -5.53
N GLN A 99 2.58 16.97 -6.33
CA GLN A 99 2.60 17.43 -7.72
C GLN A 99 2.87 18.94 -7.82
N ARG A 100 2.21 19.76 -6.99
CA ARG A 100 2.43 21.22 -6.97
C ARG A 100 3.85 21.60 -6.53
N GLN A 101 4.40 20.88 -5.56
CA GLN A 101 5.77 21.08 -5.11
C GLN A 101 6.74 20.75 -6.25
N GLN A 102 6.54 19.60 -6.90
CA GLN A 102 7.33 19.17 -8.04
C GLN A 102 7.30 20.18 -9.20
N GLU A 103 6.12 20.74 -9.52
CA GLU A 103 5.98 21.79 -10.52
C GLU A 103 6.71 23.09 -10.14
N THR A 104 6.68 23.45 -8.85
CA THR A 104 7.37 24.63 -8.32
C THR A 104 8.88 24.47 -8.40
N ASP A 105 9.41 23.34 -7.94
CA ASP A 105 10.84 23.03 -7.98
C ASP A 105 11.36 23.01 -9.43
N GLN A 106 10.58 22.43 -10.34
CA GLN A 106 10.93 22.42 -11.75
C GLN A 106 10.84 23.82 -12.39
N LYS A 107 9.96 24.70 -11.90
CA LYS A 107 9.86 26.10 -12.35
C LYS A 107 11.08 26.92 -11.93
N LEU A 108 11.70 26.63 -10.78
CA LEU A 108 12.95 27.27 -10.36
C LEU A 108 14.10 27.01 -11.34
N LEU A 109 14.05 25.88 -12.06
CA LEU A 109 15.03 25.51 -13.09
C LEU A 109 14.70 26.07 -14.48
N SER A 110 13.66 26.89 -14.63
CA SER A 110 13.15 27.33 -15.95
C SER A 110 14.14 28.16 -16.77
N ASN A 111 15.13 28.77 -16.14
CA ASN A 111 16.19 29.53 -16.81
C ASN A 111 17.52 28.76 -16.90
N VAL A 112 17.53 27.49 -16.47
CA VAL A 112 18.75 26.71 -16.32
C VAL A 112 18.84 25.66 -17.42
N LEU A 113 20.03 25.50 -17.99
CA LEU A 113 20.36 24.42 -18.91
C LEU A 113 21.59 23.64 -18.42
N GLU A 114 21.72 22.41 -18.92
CA GLU A 114 22.82 21.51 -18.63
C GLU A 114 23.60 21.23 -19.91
N VAL A 115 24.92 21.44 -19.86
CA VAL A 115 25.86 21.03 -20.90
C VAL A 115 26.59 19.79 -20.42
N ALA A 116 26.27 18.64 -21.01
CA ALA A 116 26.78 17.33 -20.62
C ALA A 116 27.68 16.72 -21.70
N GLY A 117 28.59 15.83 -21.29
CA GLY A 117 29.45 15.07 -22.20
C GLY A 117 30.82 15.70 -22.46
N ILE A 118 31.17 16.78 -21.76
CA ILE A 118 32.52 17.36 -21.77
C ILE A 118 33.30 16.71 -20.60
N PRO A 119 34.41 15.98 -20.84
CA PRO A 119 35.27 15.44 -19.78
C PRO A 119 35.81 16.53 -18.85
N SER A 120 36.20 16.18 -17.63
CA SER A 120 36.77 17.14 -16.67
C SER A 120 38.28 17.15 -16.82
N THR A 121 38.89 18.32 -16.94
CA THR A 121 40.36 18.45 -16.91
C THR A 121 40.80 19.33 -15.73
N PRO A 122 41.96 19.05 -15.07
CA PRO A 122 42.40 19.77 -13.88
C PRO A 122 42.46 21.30 -14.04
N ASP A 123 42.86 21.77 -15.22
CA ASP A 123 43.03 23.20 -15.53
C ASP A 123 41.96 23.73 -16.50
N GLU A 124 40.73 23.20 -16.44
CA GLU A 124 39.66 23.68 -17.32
C GLU A 124 39.14 25.07 -16.91
N ASN A 125 38.98 25.96 -17.90
CA ASN A 125 38.17 27.16 -17.72
C ASN A 125 36.73 26.88 -18.18
N VAL A 126 35.84 26.65 -17.21
CA VAL A 126 34.43 26.32 -17.46
C VAL A 126 33.72 27.43 -18.25
N LYS A 127 34.11 28.71 -18.08
CA LYS A 127 33.53 29.82 -18.84
C LYS A 127 33.89 29.73 -20.32
N ASP A 128 35.15 29.42 -20.63
CA ASP A 128 35.63 29.30 -22.01
C ASP A 128 34.99 28.10 -22.72
N LEU A 129 34.77 27.00 -21.99
CA LEU A 129 34.02 25.84 -22.51
C LEU A 129 32.59 26.24 -22.90
N VAL A 130 31.88 26.97 -22.02
CA VAL A 130 30.52 27.44 -22.30
C VAL A 130 30.49 28.45 -23.45
N GLN A 131 31.48 29.33 -23.56
CA GLN A 131 31.61 30.27 -24.67
C GLN A 131 31.86 29.56 -26.01
N SER A 132 32.66 28.50 -26.00
CA SER A 132 32.88 27.66 -27.18
C SER A 132 31.61 26.94 -27.60
N VAL A 133 30.82 26.44 -26.63
CA VAL A 133 29.50 25.84 -26.88
C VAL A 133 28.54 26.87 -27.49
N ALA A 134 28.46 28.08 -26.92
CA ALA A 134 27.62 29.16 -27.44
C ALA A 134 27.97 29.48 -28.90
N SER A 135 29.27 29.61 -29.19
CA SER A 135 29.78 29.91 -30.53
C SER A 135 29.37 28.83 -31.54
N LYS A 136 29.45 27.55 -31.18
CA LYS A 136 29.01 26.43 -32.04
C LYS A 136 27.51 26.40 -32.26
N LEU A 137 26.73 26.90 -31.29
CA LEU A 137 25.28 27.05 -31.39
C LEU A 137 24.86 28.32 -32.15
N ASN A 138 25.79 29.17 -32.60
CA ASN A 138 25.49 30.52 -33.10
C ASN A 138 24.68 31.35 -32.08
N THR A 139 24.96 31.18 -30.80
CA THR A 139 24.42 31.97 -29.70
C THR A 139 25.52 32.75 -29.00
N ASP A 140 25.15 33.60 -28.05
CA ASP A 140 26.09 34.35 -27.22
C ASP A 140 25.89 34.04 -25.73
N THR A 141 26.86 34.45 -24.93
CA THR A 141 26.89 34.27 -23.47
C THR A 141 26.49 35.53 -22.70
N LYS A 142 25.94 36.57 -23.35
CA LYS A 142 25.62 37.86 -22.70
C LYS A 142 24.55 37.71 -21.63
N ASP A 143 23.59 36.82 -21.87
CA ASP A 143 22.49 36.53 -20.94
C ASP A 143 22.84 35.45 -19.92
N VAL A 144 24.09 34.98 -19.86
CA VAL A 144 24.50 33.99 -18.86
C VAL A 144 24.67 34.69 -17.51
N ARG A 145 23.97 34.19 -16.50
CA ARG A 145 24.02 34.66 -15.12
C ARG A 145 25.09 33.94 -14.31
N GLU A 146 25.07 32.60 -14.35
CA GLU A 146 25.97 31.77 -13.57
C GLU A 146 26.39 30.53 -14.35
N ILE A 147 27.64 30.10 -14.15
CA ILE A 147 28.19 28.88 -14.73
C ILE A 147 28.84 28.08 -13.60
N ARG A 148 28.50 26.79 -13.51
CA ARG A 148 29.04 25.89 -12.49
C ARG A 148 29.22 24.47 -13.01
N ARG A 149 30.38 23.88 -12.76
CA ARG A 149 30.62 22.45 -13.01
C ARG A 149 29.99 21.63 -11.88
N ILE A 150 29.26 20.58 -12.25
CA ILE A 150 28.74 19.56 -11.34
C ILE A 150 29.51 18.27 -11.59
N THR A 151 30.28 17.86 -10.59
CA THR A 151 31.04 16.62 -10.62
C THR A 151 30.20 15.50 -10.03
N ALA A 152 29.97 14.46 -10.82
CA ALA A 152 29.31 13.25 -10.36
C ALA A 152 30.33 12.15 -10.04
N ARG A 153 29.86 11.05 -9.43
CA ARG A 153 30.68 9.87 -9.12
C ARG A 153 31.35 9.26 -10.36
N THR A 154 30.74 9.42 -11.54
CA THR A 154 31.31 9.00 -12.81
C THR A 154 31.41 10.20 -13.74
N GLU A 155 32.49 10.28 -14.53
CA GLU A 155 32.71 11.39 -15.47
C GLU A 155 31.57 11.54 -16.48
N LYS A 156 30.96 10.43 -16.91
CA LYS A 156 29.80 10.42 -17.83
C LYS A 156 28.58 11.14 -17.26
N SER A 157 28.48 11.22 -15.94
CA SER A 157 27.37 11.86 -15.23
C SER A 157 27.70 13.30 -14.81
N SER A 158 28.93 13.77 -15.05
CA SER A 158 29.31 15.16 -14.81
C SER A 158 28.80 16.06 -15.92
N TYR A 159 28.42 17.29 -15.57
CA TYR A 159 27.88 18.28 -16.50
C TYR A 159 28.15 19.70 -15.99
N ILE A 160 27.96 20.67 -16.87
CA ILE A 160 28.04 22.10 -16.53
C ILE A 160 26.62 22.63 -16.47
N ILE A 161 26.27 23.27 -15.36
CA ILE A 161 25.07 24.09 -15.21
C ILE A 161 25.36 25.48 -15.77
N VAL A 162 24.45 25.96 -16.62
CA VAL A 162 24.43 27.34 -17.10
C VAL A 162 23.08 27.94 -16.75
N GLU A 163 23.07 28.91 -15.85
CA GLU A 163 21.88 29.69 -15.51
C GLU A 163 21.85 30.94 -16.39
N MET A 164 20.71 31.18 -17.04
CA MET A 164 20.46 32.34 -17.89
C MET A 164 19.64 33.39 -17.13
N ASN A 165 19.74 34.65 -17.53
CA ASN A 165 18.88 35.72 -17.01
C ASN A 165 17.42 35.56 -17.45
N THR A 166 17.18 34.95 -18.62
CA THR A 166 15.83 34.76 -19.16
C THR A 166 15.62 33.35 -19.72
N LYS A 167 14.37 32.89 -19.61
CA LYS A 167 13.92 31.65 -20.23
C LYS A 167 14.07 31.68 -21.75
N THR A 168 13.83 32.83 -22.38
CA THR A 168 13.93 33.00 -23.84
C THR A 168 15.34 32.70 -24.35
N SER A 169 16.37 33.24 -23.68
CA SER A 169 17.77 33.00 -24.04
C SER A 169 18.15 31.53 -23.86
N ARG A 170 17.66 30.90 -22.77
CA ARG A 170 17.78 29.46 -22.54
C ARG A 170 17.12 28.64 -23.64
N ASP A 171 15.89 28.96 -24.02
CA ASP A 171 15.12 28.24 -25.04
C ASP A 171 15.77 28.36 -26.43
N LYS A 172 16.39 29.51 -26.75
CA LYS A 172 17.19 29.70 -27.97
C LYS A 172 18.37 28.71 -28.04
N TRP A 173 19.13 28.56 -26.95
CA TRP A 173 20.22 27.59 -26.87
C TRP A 173 19.72 26.16 -27.09
N LEU A 174 18.62 25.78 -26.44
CA LEU A 174 18.03 24.45 -26.59
C LEU A 174 17.49 24.18 -28.00
N GLN A 175 16.98 25.21 -28.67
CA GLN A 175 16.49 25.09 -30.03
C GLN A 175 17.65 24.86 -31.01
N GLU A 176 18.72 25.66 -30.93
CA GLU A 176 19.90 25.49 -31.78
C GLU A 176 20.61 24.15 -31.52
N ALA A 177 20.59 23.67 -30.28
CA ALA A 177 21.19 22.38 -29.93
C ALA A 177 20.44 21.16 -30.51
N LYS A 178 19.19 21.32 -30.97
CA LYS A 178 18.44 20.25 -31.64
C LYS A 178 18.86 20.09 -33.11
N SER A 179 19.20 21.19 -33.78
CA SER A 179 19.58 21.19 -35.19
C SER A 179 21.07 20.95 -35.40
N ARG A 180 21.89 21.06 -34.34
CA ARG A 180 23.35 20.98 -34.41
C ARG A 180 23.89 19.79 -33.63
N THR A 181 24.96 19.20 -34.15
CA THR A 181 25.75 18.19 -33.42
C THR A 181 27.06 18.83 -33.02
N ILE A 182 27.32 18.85 -31.71
CA ILE A 182 28.57 19.35 -31.13
C ILE A 182 29.34 18.14 -30.61
N GLN A 183 30.62 18.06 -30.93
CA GLN A 183 31.53 17.07 -30.38
C GLN A 183 32.51 17.74 -29.41
N VAL A 184 33.14 16.96 -28.54
CA VAL A 184 34.11 17.50 -27.57
C VAL A 184 35.26 18.24 -28.25
N LYS A 185 35.76 17.73 -29.39
CA LYS A 185 36.81 18.38 -30.18
C LYS A 185 36.44 19.76 -30.71
N ASP A 186 35.15 20.06 -30.83
CA ASP A 186 34.67 21.38 -31.27
C ASP A 186 34.77 22.41 -30.13
N ILE A 187 34.90 21.94 -28.89
CA ILE A 187 34.84 22.75 -27.67
C ILE A 187 36.23 22.86 -27.02
N THR A 188 36.99 21.76 -26.97
CA THR A 188 38.30 21.75 -26.35
C THR A 188 39.23 20.71 -27.00
N THR A 189 40.52 21.04 -27.04
CA THR A 189 41.60 20.15 -27.49
C THR A 189 42.36 19.50 -26.33
N THR A 190 42.03 19.82 -25.08
CA THR A 190 42.75 19.35 -23.88
C THR A 190 42.30 17.98 -23.38
N THR A 191 41.38 17.32 -24.09
CA THR A 191 40.78 16.04 -23.67
C THR A 191 41.44 14.85 -24.37
N PRO A 192 41.38 13.64 -23.77
CA PRO A 192 41.93 12.45 -24.39
C PRO A 192 41.35 12.19 -25.80
N PRO A 193 42.15 11.66 -26.75
CA PRO A 193 41.70 11.41 -28.13
C PRO A 193 40.43 10.54 -28.21
N GLU A 194 40.25 9.57 -27.31
CA GLU A 194 39.04 8.75 -27.28
C GLU A 194 37.76 9.56 -26.98
N SER A 195 37.89 10.68 -26.27
CA SER A 195 36.78 11.55 -25.88
C SER A 195 36.48 12.64 -26.92
N ALA A 196 37.42 12.93 -27.81
CA ALA A 196 37.31 14.03 -28.79
C ALA A 196 36.08 13.91 -29.71
N SER A 197 35.68 12.68 -30.05
CA SER A 197 34.50 12.40 -30.90
C SER A 197 33.20 12.26 -30.11
N ALA A 198 33.24 12.30 -28.78
CA ALA A 198 32.05 12.18 -27.95
C ALA A 198 31.11 13.37 -28.19
N ARG A 199 29.80 13.10 -28.15
CA ARG A 199 28.77 14.12 -28.36
C ARG A 199 28.58 14.97 -27.10
N VAL A 200 28.59 16.27 -27.27
CA VAL A 200 28.16 17.24 -26.26
C VAL A 200 26.66 17.45 -26.38
N TYR A 201 25.98 17.45 -25.25
CA TYR A 201 24.53 17.60 -25.19
C TYR A 201 24.16 18.84 -24.40
N VAL A 202 23.32 19.68 -24.98
CA VAL A 202 22.68 20.80 -24.29
C VAL A 202 21.24 20.42 -24.01
N ARG A 203 20.86 20.40 -22.74
CA ARG A 203 19.56 19.90 -22.27
C ARG A 203 18.93 20.87 -21.29
N GLU A 204 17.61 20.82 -21.15
CA GLU A 204 16.91 21.53 -20.09
C GLU A 204 17.29 20.93 -18.73
N ALA A 205 17.50 21.77 -17.72
CA ALA A 205 17.73 21.32 -16.36
C ALA A 205 16.44 20.74 -15.76
N LEU A 206 16.56 19.58 -15.15
CA LEU A 206 15.43 18.85 -14.55
C LEU A 206 15.72 18.56 -13.09
N THR A 207 14.68 18.53 -12.26
CA THR A 207 14.84 18.01 -10.90
C THR A 207 15.24 16.54 -10.94
N TYR A 208 15.82 16.04 -9.85
CA TYR A 208 16.21 14.63 -9.75
C TYR A 208 15.02 13.69 -10.04
N SER A 209 13.85 13.96 -9.48
CA SER A 209 12.60 13.25 -9.72
C SER A 209 12.19 13.25 -11.20
N MET A 210 12.25 14.40 -11.90
CA MET A 210 11.96 14.44 -13.34
C MET A 210 12.99 13.69 -14.17
N LYS A 211 14.28 13.74 -13.81
CA LYS A 211 15.31 12.95 -14.51
C LYS A 211 15.04 11.45 -14.37
N ALA A 212 14.71 11.01 -13.15
CA ALA A 212 14.33 9.62 -12.89
C ALA A 212 13.06 9.22 -13.65
N LEU A 213 12.04 10.07 -13.66
CA LEU A 213 10.79 9.82 -14.39
C LEU A 213 11.04 9.72 -15.90
N LEU A 214 11.83 10.62 -16.48
CA LEU A 214 12.16 10.60 -17.91
C LEU A 214 12.95 9.35 -18.28
N TYR A 215 13.91 8.95 -17.43
CA TYR A 215 14.66 7.70 -17.62
C TYR A 215 13.72 6.49 -17.61
N ASN A 216 12.89 6.35 -16.57
CA ASN A 216 11.94 5.25 -16.45
C ASN A 216 10.93 5.22 -17.61
N ALA A 217 10.40 6.38 -18.00
CA ALA A 217 9.49 6.50 -19.15
C ALA A 217 10.14 5.97 -20.44
N LYS A 218 11.39 6.37 -20.71
CA LYS A 218 12.13 5.90 -21.89
C LYS A 218 12.43 4.41 -21.87
N GLN A 219 12.66 3.82 -20.69
CA GLN A 219 12.90 2.38 -20.57
C GLN A 219 11.61 1.58 -20.70
N LYS A 220 10.57 1.93 -19.94
CA LYS A 220 9.31 1.18 -19.90
C LYS A 220 8.52 1.28 -21.21
N LEU A 221 8.52 2.44 -21.86
CA LEU A 221 7.74 2.66 -23.09
C LEU A 221 8.53 2.32 -24.36
N ARG A 222 9.75 1.80 -24.24
CA ARG A 222 10.58 1.43 -25.37
C ARG A 222 9.90 0.35 -26.21
N GLY A 223 9.72 0.60 -27.50
CA GLY A 223 9.05 -0.32 -28.43
C GLY A 223 7.54 -0.12 -28.51
N SER A 224 6.88 0.29 -27.42
CA SER A 224 5.45 0.60 -27.40
C SER A 224 5.13 2.03 -27.82
N TYR A 225 6.04 2.98 -27.55
CA TYR A 225 5.91 4.38 -27.92
C TYR A 225 7.10 4.81 -28.77
N GLN A 226 6.82 5.44 -29.92
CA GLN A 226 7.83 5.93 -30.83
C GLN A 226 8.60 7.13 -30.25
N PHE A 227 7.95 7.96 -29.43
CA PHE A 227 8.55 9.20 -28.92
C PHE A 227 8.33 9.37 -27.43
N VAL A 228 9.41 9.65 -26.69
CA VAL A 228 9.39 10.09 -25.29
C VAL A 228 10.38 11.24 -25.11
N TRP A 229 9.89 12.41 -24.71
CA TRP A 229 10.72 13.62 -24.60
C TRP A 229 10.31 14.50 -23.42
N CYS A 230 11.17 15.46 -23.11
CA CYS A 230 10.89 16.52 -22.17
C CYS A 230 10.77 17.86 -22.91
N LYS A 231 9.82 18.70 -22.49
CA LYS A 231 9.68 20.08 -22.97
C LYS A 231 9.13 20.95 -21.84
N SER A 232 9.82 22.06 -21.53
CA SER A 232 9.41 23.00 -20.49
C SER A 232 9.26 22.31 -19.12
N GLY A 233 10.17 21.40 -18.80
CA GLY A 233 10.15 20.63 -17.56
C GLY A 233 9.04 19.58 -17.46
N LYS A 234 8.25 19.35 -18.52
CA LYS A 234 7.19 18.33 -18.57
C LYS A 234 7.58 17.18 -19.49
N ILE A 235 7.25 15.96 -19.09
CA ILE A 235 7.55 14.75 -19.84
C ILE A 235 6.32 14.35 -20.65
N PHE A 236 6.55 13.94 -21.90
CA PHE A 236 5.51 13.52 -22.81
C PHE A 236 5.90 12.20 -23.48
N ALA A 237 4.90 11.36 -23.73
CA ALA A 237 5.00 10.18 -24.58
C ALA A 237 4.01 10.28 -25.74
N LYS A 238 4.40 9.79 -26.92
CA LYS A 238 3.54 9.71 -28.10
C LYS A 238 3.77 8.38 -28.80
N LYS A 239 2.68 7.67 -29.08
CA LYS A 239 2.72 6.26 -29.50
C LYS A 239 3.24 6.13 -30.93
N ASP A 240 2.67 6.92 -31.83
CA ASP A 240 3.02 7.02 -33.25
C ASP A 240 2.78 8.46 -33.74
N GLU A 241 3.10 8.77 -35.00
CA GLU A 241 2.94 10.11 -35.58
C GLU A 241 1.49 10.65 -35.57
N ASN A 242 0.49 9.77 -35.59
CA ASN A 242 -0.93 10.12 -35.69
C ASN A 242 -1.58 10.38 -34.32
N THR A 243 -0.98 9.87 -33.25
CA THR A 243 -1.49 10.03 -31.89
C THR A 243 -1.15 11.38 -31.26
N LYS A 244 -1.99 11.85 -30.33
CA LYS A 244 -1.69 13.04 -29.54
C LYS A 244 -0.65 12.70 -28.46
N PRO A 245 0.31 13.61 -28.17
CA PRO A 245 1.19 13.45 -27.02
C PRO A 245 0.41 13.38 -25.71
N ILE A 246 0.79 12.46 -24.84
CA ILE A 246 0.23 12.27 -23.50
C ILE A 246 1.27 12.75 -22.48
N PRO A 247 0.91 13.65 -21.54
CA PRO A 247 1.80 14.04 -20.46
C PRO A 247 1.97 12.91 -19.44
N ILE A 248 3.17 12.82 -18.86
CA ILE A 248 3.50 11.89 -17.77
C ILE A 248 3.91 12.72 -16.57
N TYR A 249 3.12 12.65 -15.50
CA TYR A 249 3.32 13.43 -14.28
C TYR A 249 4.01 12.60 -13.19
N CYS A 250 3.73 11.30 -13.13
CA CYS A 250 4.28 10.42 -12.11
C CYS A 250 4.60 9.01 -12.65
N LEU A 251 5.18 8.16 -11.79
CA LEU A 251 5.49 6.78 -12.15
C LEU A 251 4.22 5.93 -12.36
N GLN A 252 3.13 6.23 -11.65
CA GLN A 252 1.84 5.53 -11.80
C GLN A 252 1.24 5.72 -13.19
N ASP A 253 1.43 6.89 -13.80
CA ASP A 253 1.01 7.14 -15.18
C ASP A 253 1.67 6.15 -16.15
N LEU A 254 2.94 5.79 -15.92
CA LEU A 254 3.64 4.81 -16.75
C LEU A 254 3.00 3.42 -16.67
N ASP A 255 2.56 3.00 -15.49
CA ASP A 255 1.94 1.68 -15.30
C ASP A 255 0.57 1.59 -15.98
N ASN A 256 -0.10 2.73 -16.20
CA ASN A 256 -1.33 2.79 -16.98
C ASN A 256 -1.08 2.78 -18.50
N LEU A 257 0.12 3.19 -18.96
CA LEU A 257 0.47 3.27 -20.38
C LEU A 257 1.12 1.99 -20.94
N VAL A 258 1.60 1.09 -20.07
CA VAL A 258 2.22 -0.19 -20.47
C VAL A 258 1.18 -1.31 -20.61
N LYS A 259 -0.02 -1.13 -20.07
CA LYS A 259 -1.17 -2.03 -20.27
C LYS A 259 -1.67 -1.98 -21.71
#